data_AF-A0A955P887-F1
#
_entry.id   AF-A0A955P887-F1
#
_cell.length_a   1.000
_cell.length_b   1.000
_cell.length_c   1.000
_cell.angle_alpha   90.00
_cell.angle_beta   90.00
_cell.angle_gamma   90.00
#
_symmetry.space_group_name_H-M   'P 1'
#
loop_
_entity.id
_entity.type
_entity.pdbx_description
1 polymer ?
#
loop_
_entity_poly.entity_id
_entity_poly.type
_entity_poly.pdbx_seq_one_letter_code
_entity_poly.pdbx_strand_id
1 'polypeptide(L)'
;TRLDSAVALPGILLIAIGSFRTNVRPVPSKVSALALGAVVFILVCSWIPIQNQLRYGSFLASGYEDQKEGIQFNIPILHALWIYLLSPGKGIFWYSPPLLAALLVWPQFFKRDRFLCLGFAWIVLAYVLIIGKWQNLGGWCWGPRHLFQISPFLLFPLPLLFCPTLSEGLRKTGKILLGVTIVLGILVQVSGVLVDYMWPLEKALRTMPPTEQTPFILSGEGYGPLLHLKTWRFDRDPDWLLVDLWRSGELGARIVSGIVWFALLAMTAILIRSLVGRISDSVIRHPGPPEAEQ
;
A
#
# COMPACT_ATOMS: atom_id res chain seq x y z
N THR A 1 -17.24 -14.39 -6.27
CA THR A 1 -17.86 -13.05 -6.05
C THR A 1 -16.97 -12.18 -5.14
N ARG A 2 -16.61 -10.96 -5.55
CA ARG A 2 -15.90 -9.98 -4.68
C ARG A 2 -16.86 -9.21 -3.76
N LEU A 3 -17.59 -9.98 -2.94
CA LEU A 3 -18.54 -9.45 -1.95
C LEU A 3 -17.86 -8.59 -0.88
N ASP A 4 -16.54 -8.71 -0.72
CA ASP A 4 -15.71 -7.83 0.10
C ASP A 4 -15.88 -6.35 -0.28
N SER A 5 -16.13 -6.03 -1.55
CA SER A 5 -16.37 -4.63 -1.97
C SER A 5 -17.68 -4.05 -1.43
N ALA A 6 -18.69 -4.88 -1.12
CA ALA A 6 -19.98 -4.40 -0.60
C ALA A 6 -19.84 -3.73 0.76
N VAL A 7 -18.78 -4.03 1.51
CA VAL A 7 -18.58 -3.56 2.87
C VAL A 7 -18.11 -2.10 2.90
N ALA A 8 -17.67 -1.61 1.73
CA ALA A 8 -17.37 -0.21 1.50
C ALA A 8 -18.64 0.66 1.36
N LEU A 9 -19.82 0.07 1.11
CA LEU A 9 -21.05 0.81 0.81
C LEU A 9 -21.42 1.84 1.89
N PRO A 10 -21.42 1.54 3.20
CA PRO A 10 -21.72 2.55 4.21
C PRO A 10 -20.73 3.72 4.18
N GLY A 11 -19.45 3.45 3.90
CA GLY A 11 -18.44 4.50 3.73
C GLY A 11 -18.70 5.37 2.51
N ILE A 12 -19.07 4.77 1.38
CA ILE A 12 -19.45 5.49 0.16
C ILE A 12 -20.70 6.35 0.41
N LEU A 13 -21.69 5.83 1.13
CA LEU A 13 -22.90 6.58 1.49
C LEU A 13 -22.58 7.79 2.39
N LEU A 14 -21.68 7.65 3.36
CA LEU A 14 -21.21 8.78 4.18
C LEU A 14 -20.59 9.88 3.32
N ILE A 15 -19.74 9.51 2.35
CA ILE A 15 -19.11 10.45 1.41
C ILE A 15 -20.17 11.14 0.56
N ALA A 16 -21.13 10.38 0.03
CA ALA A 16 -22.22 10.92 -0.76
C ALA A 16 -23.01 11.95 0.07
N ILE A 17 -23.46 11.59 1.29
CA ILE A 17 -24.19 12.49 2.20
C ILE A 17 -23.40 13.79 2.44
N GLY A 18 -22.09 13.69 2.68
CA GLY A 18 -21.22 14.84 2.83
C GLY A 18 -21.22 15.76 1.60
N SER A 19 -21.03 15.17 0.42
CA SER A 19 -21.05 15.87 -0.86
C SER A 19 -22.40 16.55 -1.14
N PHE A 20 -23.52 15.89 -0.83
CA PHE A 20 -24.85 16.48 -1.00
C PHE A 20 -25.07 17.72 -0.12
N ARG A 21 -24.51 17.72 1.10
CA ARG A 21 -24.64 18.81 2.07
C ARG A 21 -23.78 20.02 1.77
N THR A 22 -22.61 19.85 1.18
CA THR A 22 -21.65 20.93 0.90
C THR A 22 -21.78 21.51 -0.50
N ASN A 23 -22.37 20.76 -1.44
CA ASN A 23 -22.43 21.17 -2.84
C ASN A 23 -23.58 22.15 -3.12
N VAL A 24 -23.26 23.31 -3.69
CA VAL A 24 -24.21 24.40 -4.02
C VAL A 24 -24.93 24.16 -5.35
N ARG A 25 -24.62 23.07 -6.06
CA ARG A 25 -25.25 22.73 -7.35
C ARG A 25 -26.78 22.59 -7.21
N PRO A 26 -27.55 22.94 -8.26
CA PRO A 26 -29.00 22.76 -8.28
C PRO A 26 -29.38 21.27 -8.21
N VAL A 27 -30.55 20.99 -7.64
CA VAL A 27 -31.04 19.62 -7.35
C VAL A 27 -31.01 18.70 -8.58
N PRO A 28 -31.44 19.11 -9.79
CA PRO A 28 -31.38 18.24 -10.97
C PRO A 28 -29.96 17.75 -11.28
N SER A 29 -28.94 18.58 -11.13
CA SER A 29 -27.54 18.19 -11.34
C SER A 29 -27.04 17.18 -10.31
N LYS A 30 -27.55 17.26 -9.06
CA LYS A 30 -27.22 16.27 -8.03
C LYS A 30 -27.89 14.92 -8.30
N VAL A 31 -29.13 14.93 -8.77
CA VAL A 31 -29.87 13.72 -9.18
C VAL A 31 -29.20 13.06 -10.39
N SER A 32 -28.81 13.82 -11.40
CA SER A 32 -28.07 13.29 -12.56
C SER A 32 -26.73 12.68 -12.16
N ALA A 33 -25.99 13.31 -11.24
CA ALA A 33 -24.74 12.76 -10.73
C ALA A 33 -24.95 11.46 -9.95
N LEU A 34 -26.01 11.37 -9.14
CA LEU A 34 -26.37 10.15 -8.43
C LEU A 34 -26.79 9.03 -9.38
N ALA A 35 -27.62 9.36 -10.38
CA ALA A 35 -28.06 8.41 -11.40
C ALA A 35 -26.86 7.87 -12.19
N LEU A 36 -25.95 8.75 -12.63
CA LEU A 36 -24.72 8.34 -13.29
C LEU A 36 -23.85 7.46 -12.38
N GLY A 37 -23.69 7.83 -11.11
CA GLY A 37 -22.96 7.03 -10.12
C GLY A 37 -23.58 5.65 -9.91
N ALA A 38 -24.91 5.56 -9.83
CA ALA A 38 -25.65 4.31 -9.70
C ALA A 38 -25.49 3.44 -10.95
N VAL A 39 -25.57 4.03 -12.15
CA VAL A 39 -25.34 3.32 -13.42
C VAL A 39 -23.91 2.75 -13.46
N VAL A 40 -22.90 3.56 -13.16
CA VAL A 40 -21.50 3.10 -13.12
C VAL A 40 -21.33 1.98 -12.09
N PHE A 41 -21.92 2.13 -10.90
CA PHE A 41 -21.88 1.11 -9.85
C PHE A 41 -22.51 -0.21 -10.32
N ILE A 42 -23.72 -0.16 -10.91
CA ILE A 42 -24.39 -1.35 -11.44
C ILE A 42 -23.54 -2.01 -12.52
N LEU A 43 -22.99 -1.26 -13.47
CA LEU A 43 -22.15 -1.80 -14.53
C LEU A 43 -20.90 -2.50 -13.98
N VAL A 44 -20.20 -1.86 -13.04
CA VAL A 44 -18.99 -2.43 -12.41
C VAL A 44 -19.33 -3.67 -11.58
N CYS A 45 -20.41 -3.64 -10.79
CA CYS A 45 -20.83 -4.77 -9.99
C CYS A 45 -21.36 -5.94 -10.83
N SER A 46 -22.02 -5.67 -11.96
CA SER A 46 -22.54 -6.69 -12.87
C SER A 46 -21.44 -7.43 -13.62
N TRP A 47 -20.27 -6.80 -13.79
CA TRP A 47 -19.14 -7.42 -14.48
C TRP A 47 -18.67 -8.72 -13.81
N ILE A 48 -18.68 -8.79 -12.47
CA ILE A 48 -18.18 -9.95 -11.73
C ILE A 48 -19.07 -11.19 -11.94
N PRO A 49 -20.41 -11.14 -11.72
CA PRO A 49 -21.29 -12.26 -12.05
C PRO A 49 -21.22 -12.69 -13.51
N ILE A 50 -21.10 -11.74 -14.45
CA ILE A 50 -20.96 -12.06 -15.88
C ILE A 50 -19.67 -12.85 -16.12
N GLN A 51 -18.54 -12.40 -15.57
CA GLN A 51 -17.27 -13.13 -15.65
C GLN A 51 -17.36 -14.52 -15.03
N ASN A 52 -18.06 -14.64 -13.90
CA ASN A 52 -18.28 -15.92 -13.24
C ASN A 52 -19.08 -16.89 -14.12
N GLN A 53 -20.15 -16.40 -14.76
CA GLN A 53 -20.94 -17.21 -15.69
C GLN A 53 -20.11 -17.68 -16.89
N LEU A 54 -19.30 -16.80 -17.48
CA LEU A 54 -18.46 -17.12 -18.64
C LEU A 54 -17.33 -18.11 -18.31
N ARG A 55 -16.77 -18.07 -17.09
CA ARG A 55 -15.61 -18.89 -16.70
C ARG A 55 -15.99 -20.19 -15.99
N TYR A 56 -17.03 -20.14 -15.16
CA TYR A 56 -17.40 -21.22 -14.23
C TYR A 56 -18.82 -21.75 -14.47
N GLY A 57 -19.56 -21.20 -15.44
CA GLY A 57 -20.93 -21.62 -15.75
C GLY A 57 -21.98 -21.23 -14.71
N SER A 58 -21.60 -20.43 -13.69
CA SER A 58 -22.48 -19.98 -12.62
C SER A 58 -22.20 -18.54 -12.23
N PHE A 59 -23.23 -17.68 -12.21
CA PHE A 59 -23.13 -16.29 -11.74
C PHE A 59 -22.62 -16.17 -10.29
N LEU A 60 -22.96 -17.14 -9.45
CA LEU A 60 -22.65 -17.16 -8.02
C LEU A 60 -21.38 -17.94 -7.69
N ALA A 61 -20.64 -18.41 -8.70
CA ALA A 61 -19.35 -19.07 -8.48
C ALA A 61 -18.44 -18.18 -7.60
N SER A 62 -17.89 -18.80 -6.57
CA SER A 62 -16.90 -18.21 -5.70
C SER A 62 -15.55 -18.07 -6.42
N GLY A 63 -15.22 -19.01 -7.32
CA GLY A 63 -13.90 -19.14 -7.94
C GLY A 63 -12.87 -19.79 -7.03
N TYR A 64 -13.32 -20.43 -5.96
CA TYR A 64 -12.51 -21.14 -4.96
C TYR A 64 -13.08 -22.53 -4.65
N GLU A 65 -13.94 -23.06 -5.53
CA GLU A 65 -14.57 -24.38 -5.38
C GLU A 65 -13.56 -25.53 -5.38
N ASP A 66 -12.38 -25.32 -5.95
CA ASP A 66 -11.27 -26.27 -6.06
C ASP A 66 -10.35 -26.29 -4.84
N GLN A 67 -10.52 -25.37 -3.89
CA GLN A 67 -9.74 -25.35 -2.65
C GLN A 67 -10.25 -26.44 -1.70
N LYS A 68 -9.38 -27.39 -1.35
CA LYS A 68 -9.71 -28.49 -0.43
C LYS A 68 -10.15 -27.98 0.95
N GLU A 69 -9.60 -26.85 1.36
CA GLU A 69 -9.89 -26.18 2.62
C GLU A 69 -11.21 -25.39 2.58
N GLY A 70 -11.80 -25.20 1.39
CA GLY A 70 -13.00 -24.40 1.18
C GLY A 70 -12.77 -22.90 1.39
N ILE A 71 -13.82 -22.15 1.75
CA ILE A 71 -13.78 -20.70 2.02
C ILE A 71 -14.01 -20.47 3.51
N GLN A 72 -12.97 -20.10 4.25
CA GLN A 72 -13.04 -19.91 5.71
C GLN A 72 -12.70 -18.48 6.15
N PHE A 73 -13.53 -17.96 7.07
CA PHE A 73 -13.37 -16.66 7.73
C PHE A 73 -13.25 -16.82 9.26
N ASN A 74 -12.26 -17.59 9.71
CA ASN A 74 -12.13 -18.05 11.09
C ASN A 74 -10.94 -17.45 11.87
N ILE A 75 -10.11 -16.62 11.23
CA ILE A 75 -8.95 -16.04 11.93
C ILE A 75 -9.45 -15.08 13.03
N PRO A 76 -8.98 -15.25 14.28
CA PRO A 76 -9.34 -14.34 15.37
C PRO A 76 -8.93 -12.90 15.06
N ILE A 77 -9.82 -11.93 15.30
CA ILE A 77 -9.61 -10.56 14.82
C ILE A 77 -8.38 -9.88 15.42
N LEU A 78 -8.08 -10.12 16.69
CA LEU A 78 -6.88 -9.58 17.34
C LEU A 78 -5.60 -10.14 16.71
N HIS A 79 -5.62 -11.42 16.34
CA HIS A 79 -4.51 -12.05 15.65
C HIS A 79 -4.35 -11.46 14.24
N ALA A 80 -5.45 -11.27 13.51
CA ALA A 80 -5.44 -10.62 12.21
C ALA A 80 -4.88 -9.19 12.28
N LEU A 81 -5.28 -8.39 13.28
CA LEU A 81 -4.76 -7.03 13.48
C LEU A 81 -3.26 -7.04 13.77
N TRP A 82 -2.78 -7.98 14.60
CA TRP A 82 -1.34 -8.14 14.82
C TRP A 82 -0.59 -8.48 13.53
N ILE A 83 -1.09 -9.44 12.74
CA ILE A 83 -0.49 -9.83 11.45
C ILE A 83 -0.43 -8.62 10.50
N TYR A 84 -1.53 -7.92 10.34
CA TYR A 84 -1.66 -6.93 9.29
C TYR A 84 -1.11 -5.54 9.65
N LEU A 85 -0.91 -5.26 10.94
CA LEU A 85 -0.39 -3.96 11.39
C LEU A 85 1.05 -4.05 11.90
N LEU A 86 1.40 -5.13 12.62
CA LEU A 86 2.63 -5.18 13.42
C LEU A 86 3.63 -6.24 12.96
N SER A 87 3.18 -7.39 12.43
CA SER A 87 4.06 -8.46 11.99
C SER A 87 5.05 -7.95 10.93
N PRO A 88 6.37 -8.20 11.08
CA PRO A 88 7.34 -7.76 10.08
C PRO A 88 7.14 -8.37 8.68
N GLY A 89 6.62 -9.59 8.60
CA GLY A 89 6.39 -10.29 7.33
C GLY A 89 5.07 -9.96 6.64
N LYS A 90 4.10 -9.35 7.33
CA LYS A 90 2.77 -9.04 6.78
C LYS A 90 2.18 -7.69 7.20
N GLY A 91 2.89 -6.90 7.98
CA GLY A 91 2.39 -5.62 8.50
C GLY A 91 2.43 -4.52 7.45
N ILE A 92 1.31 -3.85 7.23
CA ILE A 92 1.17 -2.82 6.19
C ILE A 92 2.20 -1.68 6.36
N PHE A 93 2.58 -1.32 7.58
CA PHE A 93 3.54 -0.25 7.84
C PHE A 93 5.00 -0.65 7.56
N TRP A 94 5.32 -1.95 7.57
CA TRP A 94 6.63 -2.44 7.15
C TRP A 94 6.80 -2.36 5.64
N TYR A 95 5.73 -2.66 4.89
CA TYR A 95 5.77 -2.67 3.43
C TYR A 95 5.43 -1.32 2.79
N SER A 96 4.65 -0.50 3.49
CA SER A 96 4.24 0.84 3.07
C SER A 96 4.46 1.88 4.20
N PRO A 97 5.72 2.13 4.62
CA PRO A 97 6.01 3.09 5.69
C PRO A 97 5.41 4.50 5.53
N PRO A 98 5.26 5.07 4.30
CA PRO A 98 4.64 6.40 4.13
C PRO A 98 3.24 6.55 4.72
N LEU A 99 2.53 5.44 4.95
CA LEU A 99 1.26 5.43 5.64
C LEU A 99 1.35 6.00 7.06
N LEU A 100 2.49 5.83 7.75
CA LEU A 100 2.71 6.39 9.10
C LEU A 100 2.65 7.92 9.08
N ALA A 101 3.20 8.56 8.05
CA ALA A 101 3.13 10.01 7.90
C ALA A 101 1.70 10.48 7.60
N ALA A 102 0.93 9.69 6.83
CA ALA A 102 -0.45 10.01 6.54
C ALA A 102 -1.34 9.95 7.80
N LEU A 103 -1.09 9.01 8.72
CA LEU A 103 -1.85 8.88 9.98
C LEU A 103 -1.81 10.15 10.84
N LEU A 104 -0.70 10.90 10.82
CA LEU A 104 -0.55 12.13 11.62
C LEU A 104 -1.57 13.22 11.29
N VAL A 105 -2.12 13.21 10.07
CA VAL A 105 -3.02 14.26 9.57
C VAL A 105 -4.48 13.83 9.50
N TRP A 106 -4.82 12.62 9.95
CA TRP A 106 -6.21 12.15 10.05
C TRP A 106 -7.10 13.02 10.97
N PRO A 107 -6.64 13.49 12.15
CA PRO A 107 -7.45 14.39 12.97
C PRO A 107 -7.80 15.70 12.25
N GLN A 108 -6.90 16.22 11.42
CA GLN A 108 -7.13 17.44 10.66
C GLN A 108 -7.96 17.18 9.40
N PHE A 109 -7.84 15.99 8.82
CA PHE A 109 -8.74 15.54 7.77
C PHE A 109 -10.18 15.49 8.27
N PHE A 110 -10.42 14.94 9.46
CA PHE A 110 -11.73 14.93 10.10
C PHE A 110 -12.30 16.34 10.32
N LYS A 111 -11.46 17.28 10.80
CA LYS A 111 -11.86 18.67 10.99
C LYS A 111 -12.20 19.39 9.69
N ARG A 112 -11.53 19.04 8.58
CA ARG A 112 -11.72 19.67 7.27
C ARG A 112 -12.91 19.09 6.51
N ASP A 113 -13.07 17.76 6.50
CA ASP A 113 -14.19 17.06 5.89
C ASP A 113 -14.51 15.78 6.66
N ARG A 114 -15.41 15.91 7.65
CA ARG A 114 -15.83 14.81 8.51
C ARG A 114 -16.43 13.64 7.74
N PHE A 115 -17.19 13.90 6.68
CA PHE A 115 -17.93 12.86 5.97
C PHE A 115 -16.99 12.05 5.09
N LEU A 116 -16.08 12.73 4.40
CA LEU A 116 -15.04 12.06 3.61
C LEU A 116 -14.09 11.26 4.51
N CYS A 117 -13.68 11.85 5.64
CA CYS A 117 -12.81 11.18 6.63
C CYS A 117 -13.48 9.94 7.23
N LEU A 118 -14.72 10.04 7.69
CA LEU A 118 -15.45 8.90 8.26
C LEU A 118 -15.75 7.83 7.20
N GLY A 119 -16.06 8.24 5.97
CA GLY A 119 -16.26 7.31 4.86
C GLY A 119 -15.00 6.51 4.56
N PHE A 120 -13.83 7.16 4.52
CA PHE A 120 -12.55 6.49 4.30
C PHE A 120 -12.16 5.62 5.49
N ALA A 121 -12.37 6.10 6.73
CA ALA A 121 -12.17 5.30 7.94
C ALA A 121 -12.99 4.01 7.90
N TRP A 122 -14.27 4.12 7.50
CA TRP A 122 -15.16 2.96 7.38
C TRP A 122 -14.66 1.97 6.33
N ILE A 123 -14.33 2.44 5.12
CA ILE A 123 -13.84 1.57 4.04
C ILE A 123 -12.61 0.79 4.50
N VAL A 124 -11.63 1.48 5.11
CA VAL A 124 -10.43 0.87 5.66
C VAL A 124 -10.78 -0.15 6.75
N LEU A 125 -11.57 0.24 7.75
CA LEU A 125 -11.89 -0.61 8.89
C LEU A 125 -12.69 -1.85 8.47
N ALA A 126 -13.77 -1.66 7.71
CA ALA A 126 -14.63 -2.75 7.27
C ALA A 126 -13.85 -3.76 6.41
N TYR A 127 -12.97 -3.26 5.53
CA TYR A 127 -12.12 -4.11 4.71
C TYR A 127 -11.14 -4.92 5.58
N VAL A 128 -10.42 -4.28 6.52
CA VAL A 128 -9.51 -4.96 7.45
C VAL A 128 -10.24 -6.00 8.30
N LEU A 129 -11.43 -5.70 8.81
CA LEU A 129 -12.19 -6.62 9.64
C LEU A 129 -12.64 -7.88 8.89
N ILE A 130 -12.91 -7.78 7.60
CA ILE A 130 -13.38 -8.91 6.80
C ILE A 130 -12.22 -9.71 6.24
N ILE A 131 -11.28 -9.01 5.58
CA ILE A 131 -10.11 -9.67 5.01
C ILE A 131 -9.17 -10.19 6.10
N GLY A 132 -9.21 -9.59 7.29
CA GLY A 132 -8.52 -10.04 8.48
C GLY A 132 -8.90 -11.46 8.87
N LYS A 133 -10.18 -11.82 8.68
CA LYS A 133 -10.69 -13.14 9.03
C LYS A 133 -10.41 -14.20 7.96
N TRP A 134 -10.04 -13.78 6.75
CA TRP A 134 -9.81 -14.68 5.62
C TRP A 134 -8.64 -15.63 5.90
N GLN A 135 -8.88 -16.93 5.75
CA GLN A 135 -7.88 -17.99 6.01
C GLN A 135 -6.56 -17.80 5.25
N ASN A 136 -6.60 -17.16 4.07
CA ASN A 136 -5.41 -16.90 3.27
C ASN A 136 -4.85 -15.53 3.70
N LEU A 137 -3.89 -15.55 4.62
CA LEU A 137 -3.19 -14.40 5.22
C LEU A 137 -2.30 -13.62 4.23
N GLY A 138 -2.81 -13.33 3.04
CA GLY A 138 -2.06 -12.76 1.92
C GLY A 138 -1.31 -13.79 1.11
N GLY A 139 -1.23 -15.05 1.53
CA GLY A 139 -0.55 -16.11 0.78
C GLY A 139 0.94 -15.84 0.58
N TRP A 140 1.50 -16.46 -0.45
CA TRP A 140 2.91 -16.37 -0.81
C TRP A 140 3.16 -15.12 -1.67
N CYS A 141 3.23 -13.95 -1.04
CA CYS A 141 3.42 -12.67 -1.76
C CYS A 141 4.16 -11.64 -0.94
N TRP A 142 4.86 -10.70 -1.59
CA TRP A 142 5.53 -9.59 -0.93
C TRP A 142 4.54 -8.70 -0.17
N GLY A 143 4.59 -8.75 1.16
CA GLY A 143 3.73 -7.97 2.05
C GLY A 143 2.27 -8.42 2.10
N PRO A 144 1.40 -7.61 2.73
CA PRO A 144 -0.02 -7.91 2.82
C PRO A 144 -0.75 -7.52 1.54
N ARG A 145 -0.69 -8.34 0.48
CA ARG A 145 -1.38 -8.06 -0.81
C ARG A 145 -2.86 -7.69 -0.67
N HIS A 146 -3.49 -8.17 0.40
CA HIS A 146 -4.88 -7.91 0.73
C HIS A 146 -5.10 -6.53 1.35
N LEU A 147 -4.09 -5.90 1.96
CA LEU A 147 -4.25 -4.53 2.46
C LEU A 147 -3.75 -3.47 1.48
N PHE A 148 -3.17 -3.88 0.35
CA PHE A 148 -2.75 -2.92 -0.66
C PHE A 148 -3.93 -2.07 -1.17
N GLN A 149 -5.12 -2.66 -1.27
CA GLN A 149 -6.35 -2.03 -1.78
C GLN A 149 -6.82 -0.85 -0.92
N ILE A 150 -6.49 -0.86 0.38
CA ILE A 150 -6.89 0.21 1.31
C ILE A 150 -5.85 1.33 1.41
N SER A 151 -4.64 1.13 0.88
CA SER A 151 -3.55 2.11 0.96
C SER A 151 -3.89 3.48 0.36
N PRO A 152 -4.65 3.62 -0.76
CA PRO A 152 -4.99 4.94 -1.29
C PRO A 152 -5.87 5.75 -0.34
N PHE A 153 -6.81 5.10 0.36
CA PHE A 153 -7.69 5.75 1.33
C PHE A 153 -6.91 6.21 2.57
N LEU A 154 -5.93 5.42 3.00
CA LEU A 154 -5.03 5.77 4.10
C LEU A 154 -4.08 6.92 3.77
N LEU A 155 -3.59 6.98 2.52
CA LEU A 155 -2.68 8.03 2.03
C LEU A 155 -3.41 9.33 1.67
N PHE A 156 -4.71 9.28 1.43
CA PHE A 156 -5.49 10.44 0.98
C PHE A 156 -5.28 11.74 1.78
N PRO A 157 -5.23 11.75 3.12
CA PRO A 157 -5.03 13.00 3.86
C PRO A 157 -3.59 13.52 3.83
N LEU A 158 -2.63 12.77 3.30
CA LEU A 158 -1.20 13.14 3.29
C LEU A 158 -0.89 14.55 2.73
N PRO A 159 -1.57 15.05 1.67
CA PRO A 159 -1.35 16.42 1.18
C PRO A 159 -1.62 17.51 2.22
N LEU A 160 -2.41 17.22 3.27
CA LEU A 160 -2.64 18.17 4.36
C LEU A 160 -1.34 18.58 5.06
N LEU A 161 -0.30 17.74 5.05
CA LEU A 161 1.05 18.09 5.54
C LEU A 161 1.67 19.31 4.85
N PHE A 162 1.13 19.76 3.72
CA PHE A 162 1.59 20.93 3.00
C PHE A 162 0.66 22.14 3.17
N CYS A 163 -0.48 21.98 3.85
CA CYS A 163 -1.41 23.07 4.08
C CYS A 163 -0.86 24.08 5.11
N PRO A 164 -0.93 25.39 4.83
CA PRO A 164 -0.54 26.44 5.78
C PRO A 164 -1.39 26.50 7.04
N THR A 165 -2.58 25.91 7.01
CA THR A 165 -3.52 25.89 8.14
C THR A 165 -3.13 24.92 9.26
N LEU A 166 -2.13 24.05 9.03
CA LEU A 166 -1.57 23.20 10.08
C LEU A 166 -0.58 23.99 10.95
N SER A 167 -0.47 23.61 12.22
CA SER A 167 0.59 24.15 13.08
C SER A 167 1.96 23.86 12.47
N GLU A 168 2.86 24.83 12.57
CA GLU A 168 4.19 24.73 11.97
C GLU A 168 4.98 23.52 12.49
N GLY A 169 4.85 23.23 13.80
CA GLY A 169 5.47 22.06 14.43
C GLY A 169 4.99 20.74 13.82
N LEU A 170 3.68 20.54 13.68
CA LEU A 170 3.12 19.32 13.09
C LEU A 170 3.52 19.18 11.61
N ARG A 171 3.52 20.30 10.88
CA ARG A 171 3.97 20.35 9.48
C ARG A 171 5.43 19.93 9.34
N LYS A 172 6.31 20.47 10.18
CA LYS A 172 7.75 20.13 10.18
C LYS A 172 7.96 18.66 10.51
N THR A 173 7.38 18.19 11.62
CA THR A 173 7.48 16.78 12.05
C THR A 173 6.93 15.83 10.99
N GLY A 174 5.75 16.11 10.46
CA GLY A 174 5.13 15.26 9.45
C GLY A 174 5.88 15.22 8.12
N LYS A 175 6.49 16.34 7.69
CA LYS A 175 7.36 16.36 6.50
C LYS A 175 8.66 15.57 6.72
N ILE A 176 9.26 15.67 7.91
CA ILE A 176 10.44 14.87 8.26
C ILE A 176 10.08 13.38 8.27
N LEU A 177 8.98 13.01 8.95
CA LEU A 177 8.50 11.63 8.98
C LEU A 177 8.18 11.12 7.58
N LEU A 178 7.53 11.93 6.73
CA LEU A 178 7.27 11.58 5.34
C LEU A 178 8.57 11.34 4.56
N GLY A 179 9.56 12.23 4.70
CA GLY A 179 10.87 12.04 4.05
C GLY A 179 11.54 10.74 4.46
N VAL A 180 11.62 10.46 5.76
CA VAL A 180 12.19 9.22 6.31
C VAL A 180 11.43 7.99 5.81
N THR A 181 10.11 8.01 5.88
CA THR A 181 9.26 6.88 5.48
C THR A 181 9.23 6.64 3.98
N ILE A 182 9.39 7.68 3.15
CA ILE A 182 9.60 7.52 1.70
C ILE A 182 10.92 6.79 1.44
N VAL A 183 12.02 7.20 2.08
CA VAL A 183 13.32 6.53 1.92
C VAL A 183 13.21 5.06 2.34
N LEU A 184 12.62 4.79 3.51
CA LEU A 184 12.36 3.42 3.96
C LEU A 184 11.49 2.64 2.96
N GLY A 185 10.41 3.26 2.46
CA GLY A 185 9.55 2.65 1.45
C GLY A 185 10.31 2.28 0.18
N ILE A 186 11.15 3.19 -0.34
CA ILE A 186 12.01 2.91 -1.50
C ILE A 186 12.92 1.72 -1.20
N LEU A 187 13.60 1.68 -0.05
CA LEU A 187 14.46 0.55 0.33
C LEU A 187 13.68 -0.76 0.35
N VAL A 188 12.47 -0.77 0.92
CA VAL A 188 11.61 -1.96 0.95
C VAL A 188 11.20 -2.41 -0.45
N GLN A 189 10.76 -1.50 -1.32
CA GLN A 189 10.30 -1.85 -2.66
C GLN A 189 11.46 -2.28 -3.57
N VAL A 190 12.60 -1.59 -3.48
CA VAL A 190 13.83 -1.96 -4.19
C VAL A 190 14.31 -3.34 -3.76
N SER A 191 14.23 -3.65 -2.46
CA SER A 191 14.57 -4.99 -1.94
C SER A 191 13.69 -6.09 -2.54
N GLY A 192 12.37 -5.85 -2.61
CA GLY A 192 11.41 -6.84 -3.13
C GLY A 192 11.43 -7.02 -4.65
N VAL A 193 12.10 -6.15 -5.41
CA VAL A 193 12.19 -6.24 -6.88
C VAL A 193 13.57 -6.72 -7.34
N LEU A 194 14.63 -6.41 -6.59
CA LEU A 194 16.00 -6.76 -6.99
C LEU A 194 16.34 -8.24 -6.77
N VAL A 195 15.71 -8.90 -5.79
CA VAL A 195 15.88 -10.33 -5.51
C VAL A 195 14.53 -11.02 -5.50
N ASP A 196 14.49 -12.29 -5.90
CA ASP A 196 13.26 -13.05 -5.83
C ASP A 196 12.76 -13.11 -4.38
N TYR A 197 11.58 -12.53 -4.14
CA TYR A 197 10.96 -12.49 -2.83
C TYR A 197 10.67 -13.88 -2.26
N MET A 198 10.51 -14.89 -3.13
CA MET A 198 10.28 -16.28 -2.77
C MET A 198 11.58 -17.02 -2.43
N TRP A 199 12.74 -16.60 -2.93
CA TRP A 199 13.99 -17.34 -2.78
C TRP A 199 14.35 -17.70 -1.32
N PRO A 200 14.43 -16.73 -0.37
CA PRO A 200 14.74 -17.06 1.02
C PRO A 200 13.64 -17.91 1.67
N LEU A 201 12.41 -17.70 1.22
CA LEU A 201 11.24 -18.35 1.77
C LEU A 201 11.19 -19.82 1.33
N GLU A 202 11.36 -20.13 0.04
CA GLU A 202 11.42 -21.49 -0.46
C GLU A 202 12.52 -22.30 0.21
N LYS A 203 13.72 -21.71 0.36
CA LYS A 203 14.86 -22.36 1.01
C LYS A 203 14.55 -22.74 2.46
N ALA A 204 13.89 -21.86 3.20
CA ALA A 204 13.53 -22.09 4.60
C ALA A 204 12.34 -23.05 4.76
N LEU A 205 11.32 -22.95 3.90
CA LEU A 205 10.09 -23.75 4.02
C LEU A 205 10.29 -25.21 3.60
N ARG A 206 11.20 -25.51 2.67
CA ARG A 206 11.48 -26.88 2.20
C ARG A 206 11.90 -27.82 3.34
N THR A 207 12.52 -27.28 4.39
CA THR A 207 13.02 -28.05 5.52
C THR A 207 12.13 -27.97 6.75
N MET A 208 11.02 -27.22 6.70
CA MET A 208 10.23 -26.86 7.88
C MET A 208 8.83 -27.51 7.84
N PRO A 209 8.36 -28.12 8.96
CA PRO A 209 7.04 -28.74 9.01
C PRO A 209 5.93 -27.69 8.83
N PRO A 210 4.77 -28.04 8.22
CA PRO A 210 3.70 -27.08 7.89
C PRO A 210 3.21 -26.23 9.06
N THR A 211 3.26 -26.76 10.29
CA THR A 211 2.85 -26.08 11.52
C THR A 211 3.75 -24.90 11.90
N GLU A 212 5.01 -24.91 11.47
CA GLU A 212 6.01 -23.89 11.80
C GLU A 212 6.15 -22.82 10.71
N GLN A 213 5.68 -23.12 9.49
CA GLN A 213 5.79 -22.23 8.33
C GLN A 213 5.07 -20.89 8.55
N THR A 214 3.83 -20.90 9.03
CA THR A 214 3.05 -19.68 9.25
C THR A 214 3.69 -18.76 10.31
N PRO A 215 4.04 -19.24 11.52
CA PRO A 215 4.80 -18.43 12.48
C PRO A 215 6.10 -17.84 11.91
N PHE A 216 6.85 -18.62 11.12
CA PHE A 216 8.09 -18.20 10.50
C PHE A 216 7.88 -17.07 9.48
N ILE A 217 6.86 -17.15 8.62
CA ILE A 217 6.51 -16.09 7.66
C ILE A 217 6.06 -14.82 8.37
N LEU A 218 5.34 -14.96 9.49
CA LEU A 218 4.87 -13.81 10.27
C LEU A 218 6.02 -13.18 11.07
N SER A 219 7.12 -13.89 11.27
CA SER A 219 8.33 -13.37 11.89
C SER A 219 9.16 -12.54 10.91
N GLY A 220 9.91 -11.56 11.41
CA GLY A 220 10.90 -10.82 10.61
C GLY A 220 12.16 -11.62 10.30
N GLU A 221 12.31 -12.80 10.89
CA GLU A 221 13.45 -13.71 10.65
C GLU A 221 13.23 -14.55 9.39
N GLY A 222 11.97 -14.84 9.04
CA GLY A 222 11.63 -15.72 7.94
C GLY A 222 11.09 -15.04 6.69
N TYR A 223 10.61 -13.80 6.81
CA TYR A 223 10.03 -13.10 5.67
C TYR A 223 9.99 -11.58 5.87
N GLY A 224 10.24 -10.84 4.78
CA GLY A 224 10.04 -9.40 4.71
C GLY A 224 11.27 -8.55 4.46
N PRO A 225 11.13 -7.21 4.52
CA PRO A 225 12.12 -6.30 3.98
C PRO A 225 13.48 -6.38 4.69
N LEU A 226 13.46 -6.60 6.01
CA LEU A 226 14.68 -6.73 6.82
C LEU A 226 15.46 -8.00 6.50
N LEU A 227 14.77 -9.12 6.23
CA LEU A 227 15.42 -10.36 5.84
C LEU A 227 16.09 -10.22 4.48
N HIS A 228 15.41 -9.62 3.50
CA HIS A 228 15.98 -9.39 2.17
C HIS A 228 17.22 -8.50 2.20
N LEU A 229 17.19 -7.43 3.00
CA LEU A 229 18.38 -6.60 3.24
C LEU A 229 19.53 -7.39 3.90
N LYS A 230 19.21 -8.35 4.78
CA LYS A 230 20.19 -9.21 5.44
C LYS A 230 20.74 -10.25 4.46
N THR A 231 19.91 -10.93 3.68
CA THR A 231 20.35 -11.96 2.72
C THR A 231 21.23 -11.37 1.64
N TRP A 232 20.98 -10.15 1.17
CA TRP A 232 21.89 -9.46 0.25
C TRP A 232 23.30 -9.29 0.78
N ARG A 233 23.43 -9.08 2.10
CA ARG A 233 24.72 -8.83 2.74
C ARG A 233 25.48 -10.11 3.06
N PHE A 234 24.78 -11.22 3.30
CA PHE A 234 25.38 -12.42 3.90
C PHE A 234 25.23 -13.70 3.07
N ASP A 235 24.34 -13.75 2.09
CA ASP A 235 24.31 -14.86 1.15
C ASP A 235 25.40 -14.67 0.09
N ARG A 236 26.10 -15.75 -0.24
CA ARG A 236 27.22 -15.72 -1.20
C ARG A 236 26.73 -15.74 -2.65
N ASP A 237 25.50 -16.18 -2.89
CA ASP A 237 24.89 -16.25 -4.21
C ASP A 237 23.40 -15.87 -4.15
N PRO A 238 23.08 -14.56 -4.04
CA PRO A 238 21.70 -14.09 -4.05
C PRO A 238 21.07 -14.30 -5.42
N ASP A 239 19.80 -14.71 -5.46
CA ASP A 239 18.98 -14.77 -6.68
C ASP A 239 18.68 -13.34 -7.16
N TRP A 240 19.61 -12.77 -7.94
CA TRP A 240 19.52 -11.41 -8.47
C TRP A 240 18.52 -11.37 -9.63
N LEU A 241 17.24 -11.48 -9.29
CA LEU A 241 16.12 -11.56 -10.24
C LEU A 241 16.26 -10.64 -11.45
N LEU A 242 16.56 -9.34 -11.26
CA LEU A 242 16.70 -8.43 -12.41
C LEU A 242 17.92 -8.73 -13.30
N VAL A 243 19.02 -9.19 -12.71
CA VAL A 243 20.23 -9.59 -13.44
C VAL A 243 19.97 -10.89 -14.18
N ASP A 244 19.30 -11.84 -13.55
CA ASP A 244 18.99 -13.13 -14.15
C ASP A 244 17.95 -13.00 -15.25
N LEU A 245 16.93 -12.14 -15.09
CA LEU A 245 16.01 -11.76 -16.16
C LEU A 245 16.73 -11.09 -17.34
N TRP A 246 17.78 -10.31 -17.08
CA TRP A 246 18.57 -9.71 -18.15
C TRP A 246 19.42 -10.76 -18.89
N ARG A 247 19.99 -11.71 -18.13
CA ARG A 247 20.88 -12.78 -18.62
C ARG A 247 20.14 -13.97 -19.23
N SER A 248 18.85 -14.13 -18.97
CA SER A 248 18.03 -15.28 -19.42
C SER A 248 18.02 -15.50 -20.93
N GLY A 249 18.32 -14.46 -21.72
CA GLY A 249 18.26 -14.50 -23.18
C GLY A 249 16.88 -14.22 -23.75
N GLU A 250 15.84 -14.20 -22.93
CA GLU A 250 14.48 -13.88 -23.36
C GLU A 250 14.27 -12.37 -23.55
N LEU A 251 13.74 -11.98 -24.72
CA LEU A 251 13.51 -10.57 -25.05
C LEU A 251 12.55 -9.90 -24.04
N GLY A 252 11.47 -10.59 -23.67
CA GLY A 252 10.49 -10.07 -22.71
C GLY A 252 11.11 -9.80 -21.34
N ALA A 253 11.89 -10.75 -20.83
CA ALA A 253 12.59 -10.63 -19.54
C ALA A 253 13.59 -9.46 -19.54
N ARG A 254 14.36 -9.29 -20.63
CA ARG A 254 15.28 -8.16 -20.81
C ARG A 254 14.58 -6.81 -20.85
N ILE A 255 13.44 -6.71 -21.54
CA ILE A 255 12.65 -5.48 -21.59
C ILE A 255 12.15 -5.11 -20.18
N VAL A 256 11.58 -6.08 -19.44
CA VAL A 256 11.09 -5.85 -18.08
C VAL A 256 12.24 -5.40 -17.17
N SER A 257 13.35 -6.13 -17.16
CA SER A 257 14.53 -5.78 -16.36
C SER A 257 15.07 -4.39 -16.72
N GLY A 258 15.19 -4.07 -18.02
CA GLY A 258 15.66 -2.78 -18.51
C GLY A 258 14.75 -1.61 -18.08
N ILE A 259 13.42 -1.77 -18.14
CA ILE A 259 12.46 -0.76 -17.68
C ILE A 259 12.62 -0.51 -16.17
N VAL A 260 12.76 -1.57 -15.38
CA VAL A 260 12.93 -1.46 -13.92
C VAL A 260 14.26 -0.76 -13.60
N TRP A 261 15.37 -1.16 -14.23
CA TRP A 261 16.67 -0.49 -14.05
C TRP A 261 16.62 0.98 -14.43
N PHE A 262 15.99 1.31 -15.55
CA PHE A 262 15.80 2.70 -15.97
C PHE A 262 15.01 3.50 -14.93
N ALA A 263 13.91 2.96 -14.41
CA ALA A 263 13.12 3.60 -13.38
C ALA A 263 13.94 3.82 -12.09
N LEU A 264 14.71 2.82 -11.65
CA LEU A 264 15.60 2.94 -10.49
C LEU A 264 16.65 4.04 -10.68
N LEU A 265 17.30 4.08 -11.84
CA LEU A 265 18.29 5.11 -12.17
C LEU A 265 17.68 6.50 -12.24
N ALA A 266 16.51 6.64 -12.87
CA ALA A 266 15.78 7.90 -12.95
C ALA A 266 15.37 8.42 -11.56
N MET A 267 14.87 7.55 -10.68
CA MET A 267 14.53 7.92 -9.30
C MET A 267 15.76 8.38 -8.52
N THR A 268 16.88 7.67 -8.63
CA THR A 268 18.15 8.06 -8.00
C THR A 268 18.64 9.41 -8.52
N ALA A 269 18.58 9.64 -9.84
CA ALA A 269 18.98 10.92 -10.44
C ALA A 269 18.10 12.08 -9.96
N ILE A 270 16.79 11.89 -9.88
CA ILE A 270 15.85 12.88 -9.34
C ILE A 270 16.17 13.16 -7.86
N LEU A 271 16.43 12.11 -7.07
CA LEU A 271 16.77 12.24 -5.66
C LEU A 271 18.06 13.05 -5.47
N ILE A 272 19.12 12.70 -6.20
CA ILE A 272 20.41 13.42 -6.18
C ILE A 272 20.21 14.87 -6.58
N ARG A 273 19.51 15.14 -7.70
CA ARG A 273 19.23 16.50 -8.16
C ARG A 273 18.48 17.31 -7.10
N SER A 274 17.51 16.70 -6.42
CA SER A 274 16.75 17.36 -5.36
C SER A 274 17.60 17.68 -4.12
N LEU A 275 18.56 16.82 -3.79
CA LEU A 275 19.49 17.02 -2.68
C LEU A 275 20.51 18.12 -3.00
N VAL A 276 21.12 18.05 -4.19
CA VAL A 276 22.10 19.06 -4.66
C VAL A 276 21.45 20.44 -4.78
N GLY A 277 20.24 20.54 -5.33
CA GLY A 277 19.50 21.80 -5.42
C GLY A 277 19.24 22.44 -4.05
N ARG A 278 18.87 21.64 -3.04
CA ARG A 278 18.66 22.14 -1.66
C ARG A 278 19.96 22.58 -1.00
N ILE A 279 21.07 21.88 -1.22
CA ILE A 279 22.38 22.28 -0.70
C ILE A 279 22.79 23.62 -1.32
N SER A 280 22.68 23.76 -2.65
CA SER A 280 22.96 25.00 -3.37
C SER A 280 22.13 26.17 -2.84
N ASP A 281 20.81 25.99 -2.66
CA ASP A 281 19.92 27.02 -2.13
C ASP A 281 20.23 27.39 -0.67
N SER A 282 20.70 26.44 0.14
CA SER A 282 21.08 26.70 1.55
C SER A 282 22.40 27.45 1.70
N VAL A 283 23.36 27.20 0.78
CA VAL A 283 24.65 27.91 0.73
C VAL A 283 24.44 29.36 0.25
N ILE A 284 23.53 29.59 -0.69
CA ILE A 284 23.24 30.93 -1.23
C ILE A 284 22.48 31.82 -0.22
N ARG A 285 21.64 31.26 0.65
CA ARG A 285 20.82 32.04 1.62
C ARG A 285 21.55 32.41 2.92
N HIS A 286 22.76 31.93 3.15
CA HIS A 286 23.63 32.36 4.25
C HIS A 286 24.94 32.94 3.70
N PRO A 287 24.96 34.17 3.16
CA PRO A 287 26.21 34.89 3.02
C PRO A 287 26.78 35.12 4.44
N GLY A 288 28.11 35.13 4.58
CA GLY A 288 28.85 35.09 5.85
C GLY A 288 28.45 36.14 6.90
N PRO A 289 29.04 36.05 8.12
CA PRO A 289 28.71 36.95 9.22
C PRO A 289 28.87 38.42 8.79
N PRO A 290 28.04 39.34 9.34
CA PRO A 290 28.08 40.74 8.97
C PRO A 290 29.48 41.29 9.21
N GLU A 291 30.08 41.87 8.17
CA GLU A 291 31.33 42.62 8.29
C GLU A 291 31.11 43.72 9.35
N ALA A 292 31.94 43.70 10.39
CA ALA A 292 31.91 44.71 11.43
C ALA A 292 32.29 46.05 10.79
N GLU A 293 31.34 46.99 10.76
CA GLU A 293 31.62 48.39 10.44
C GLU A 293 32.67 48.93 11.43
N GLN A 294 33.82 49.34 10.89
CA GLN A 294 34.86 50.11 11.57
C GLN A 294 34.65 51.60 11.31
#